data_AF-A0A9E1QC21-F1
#
_entry.id   AF-A0A9E1QC21-F1
#
_cell.length_a   1.000
_cell.length_b   1.000
_cell.length_c   1.000
_cell.angle_alpha   90.00
_cell.angle_beta   90.00
_cell.angle_gamma   90.00
#
_symmetry.space_group_name_H-M   'P 1'
#
loop_
_entity.id
_entity.type
_entity.pdbx_description
1 polymer ?
#
loop_
_entity_poly.entity_id
_entity_poly.type
_entity_poly.pdbx_seq_one_letter_code
_entity_poly.pdbx_strand_id
1 'polypeptide(L)'
;MNERILHQDVQEYITNHLKSDLHKLILKGIPFNGVTIQEIANQILCKQKSEKKLPSWFNAKNIYYPPKGSIEQTSSETAANYKASLVSGKRLLDLTG
;
A
#
# COMPACT_ATOMS: atom_id res chain seq x y z
N MET A 1 -4.60 -8.77 9.15
CA MET A 1 -3.99 -8.75 7.80
C MET A 1 -4.53 -9.97 7.06
N ASN A 2 -5.08 -9.79 5.86
CA ASN A 2 -5.61 -10.88 5.05
C ASN A 2 -4.56 -11.34 4.03
N GLU A 3 -3.97 -12.52 4.24
CA GLU A 3 -2.87 -13.04 3.40
C GLU A 3 -3.31 -13.35 1.97
N ARG A 4 -4.60 -13.58 1.72
CA ARG A 4 -5.12 -13.82 0.37
C ARG A 4 -4.87 -12.63 -0.56
N ILE A 5 -4.70 -11.41 -0.02
CA ILE A 5 -4.30 -10.22 -0.78
C ILE A 5 -2.93 -10.40 -1.45
N LEU A 6 -2.02 -11.17 -0.84
CA LEU A 6 -0.65 -11.35 -1.33
C LEU A 6 -0.55 -12.42 -2.43
N HIS A 7 -1.61 -13.18 -2.69
CA HIS A 7 -1.63 -14.11 -3.81
C HIS A 7 -1.54 -13.38 -5.16
N GLN A 8 -0.89 -14.05 -6.11
CA GLN A 8 -0.55 -13.49 -7.41
C GLN A 8 -1.77 -12.97 -8.19
N ASP A 9 -2.86 -13.74 -8.25
CA ASP A 9 -4.10 -13.36 -8.95
C ASP A 9 -4.71 -12.06 -8.41
N VAL A 10 -4.67 -11.88 -7.10
CA VAL A 10 -5.15 -10.67 -6.42
C VAL A 10 -4.20 -9.48 -6.64
N GLN A 11 -2.89 -9.70 -6.55
CA GLN A 11 -1.88 -8.65 -6.79
C GLN A 11 -1.89 -8.14 -8.24
N GLU A 12 -2.09 -9.04 -9.20
CA GLU A 12 -2.26 -8.71 -10.61
C GLU A 12 -3.55 -7.90 -10.80
N TYR A 13 -4.66 -8.31 -10.19
CA TYR A 13 -5.91 -7.56 -10.25
C TYR A 13 -5.77 -6.13 -9.70
N ILE A 14 -5.13 -5.96 -8.53
CA ILE A 14 -4.86 -4.65 -7.93
C ILE A 14 -4.05 -3.78 -8.89
N THR A 15 -3.00 -4.34 -9.48
CA THR A 15 -2.09 -3.61 -10.39
C THR A 15 -2.77 -3.21 -11.69
N ASN A 16 -3.58 -4.11 -12.28
CA ASN A 16 -4.31 -3.85 -13.51
C ASN A 16 -5.40 -2.78 -13.35
N HIS A 17 -5.93 -2.61 -12.14
CA HIS A 17 -6.98 -1.64 -11.84
C HIS A 17 -6.48 -0.33 -11.21
N LEU A 18 -5.16 -0.07 -11.23
CA LEU A 18 -4.58 1.16 -10.67
C LEU A 18 -5.07 2.47 -11.30
N LYS A 19 -5.64 2.43 -12.50
CA LYS A 19 -6.22 3.62 -13.16
C LYS A 19 -7.73 3.55 -13.30
N SER A 20 -8.34 2.48 -12.77
CA SER A 20 -9.78 2.28 -12.83
C SER A 20 -10.51 3.18 -11.84
N ASP A 21 -11.75 3.52 -12.17
CA ASP A 21 -12.66 4.19 -11.24
C ASP A 21 -13.06 3.23 -10.11
N LEU A 22 -12.60 3.53 -8.90
CA LEU A 22 -12.80 2.70 -7.71
C LEU A 22 -14.28 2.54 -7.35
N HIS A 23 -15.10 3.56 -7.57
CA HIS A 23 -16.53 3.49 -7.27
C HIS A 23 -17.24 2.49 -8.19
N LYS A 24 -16.92 2.52 -9.50
CA LYS A 24 -17.44 1.53 -10.46
C LYS A 24 -16.94 0.13 -10.14
N LEU A 25 -15.68 -0.01 -9.72
CA LEU A 25 -15.11 -1.29 -9.33
C LEU A 25 -15.84 -1.89 -8.13
N ILE A 26 -16.14 -1.06 -7.11
CA ILE A 26 -16.85 -1.51 -5.91
C ILE A 26 -18.22 -2.07 -6.24
N LEU A 27 -18.95 -1.42 -7.16
CA LEU A 27 -20.29 -1.86 -7.58
C LEU A 27 -20.28 -3.13 -8.44
N LYS A 28 -19.20 -3.40 -9.18
CA LYS A 28 -19.05 -4.62 -9.99
C LYS A 28 -18.78 -5.88 -9.15
N GLY A 29 -18.19 -5.72 -7.97
CA GLY A 29 -17.69 -6.85 -7.17
C GLY A 29 -16.37 -7.42 -7.69
N ILE A 30 -15.96 -8.56 -7.12
CA ILE A 30 -14.70 -9.25 -7.45
C ILE A 30 -14.90 -10.76 -7.61
N PRO A 31 -14.09 -11.42 -8.43
CA PRO A 31 -14.17 -12.86 -8.67
C PRO A 31 -13.38 -13.69 -7.64
N PHE A 32 -12.94 -13.12 -6.52
CA PHE A 32 -12.07 -13.79 -5.55
C PHE A 32 -12.84 -14.25 -4.31
N ASN A 33 -12.62 -15.50 -3.91
CA ASN A 33 -13.04 -15.99 -2.61
C ASN A 33 -12.02 -15.63 -1.52
N GLY A 34 -12.50 -15.27 -0.33
CA GLY A 34 -11.65 -14.96 0.84
C GLY A 34 -11.04 -13.56 0.83
N VAL A 35 -11.43 -12.69 -0.09
CA VAL A 35 -11.12 -11.25 -0.09
C VAL A 35 -12.40 -10.48 -0.36
N THR A 36 -12.56 -9.33 0.29
CA THR A 36 -13.67 -8.42 0.05
C THR A 36 -13.31 -7.35 -0.97
N ILE A 37 -14.32 -6.81 -1.65
CA ILE A 37 -14.11 -5.70 -2.59
C ILE A 37 -13.56 -4.44 -1.88
N GLN A 38 -13.91 -4.22 -0.61
CA GLN A 38 -13.41 -3.12 0.21
C GLN A 38 -11.91 -3.27 0.49
N GLU A 39 -11.44 -4.47 0.77
CA GLU A 39 -10.00 -4.75 0.93
C GLU A 39 -9.24 -4.43 -0.36
N ILE A 40 -9.70 -4.96 -1.51
CA ILE A 40 -9.10 -4.66 -2.81
C ILE A 40 -9.10 -3.16 -3.10
N ALA A 41 -10.22 -2.49 -2.83
CA ALA A 41 -10.34 -1.05 -3.05
C ALA A 41 -9.34 -0.26 -2.19
N ASN A 42 -9.16 -0.63 -0.92
CA ASN A 42 -8.14 -0.03 -0.07
C ASN A 42 -6.72 -0.27 -0.62
N GLN A 43 -6.41 -1.49 -1.07
CA GLN A 43 -5.10 -1.80 -1.67
C GLN A 43 -4.81 -0.95 -2.91
N ILE A 44 -5.77 -0.84 -3.83
CA ILE A 44 -5.65 0.00 -5.03
C ILE A 44 -5.42 1.46 -4.65
N LEU A 45 -6.26 2.01 -3.76
CA LEU A 45 -6.16 3.41 -3.31
C LEU A 45 -4.82 3.71 -2.64
N CYS A 46 -4.35 2.81 -1.78
CA CYS A 46 -3.09 2.98 -1.07
C CYS A 46 -1.89 2.86 -2.00
N LYS A 47 -1.92 1.92 -2.97
CA LYS A 47 -0.89 1.81 -4.00
C LYS A 47 -0.82 3.07 -4.84
N GLN A 48 -1.96 3.58 -5.34
CA GLN A 48 -2.03 4.86 -6.06
C GLN A 48 -1.39 6.02 -5.26
N LYS A 49 -1.74 6.17 -3.98
CA LYS A 49 -1.16 7.22 -3.12
C LYS A 49 0.34 7.05 -2.87
N SER A 50 0.81 5.80 -2.88
CA SER A 50 2.23 5.49 -2.68
C SER A 50 3.10 5.86 -3.87
N GLU A 51 2.55 5.98 -5.09
CA GLU A 51 3.29 6.27 -6.32
C GLU A 51 4.31 7.41 -6.18
N LYS A 52 3.88 8.54 -5.59
CA LYS A 52 4.75 9.71 -5.39
C LYS A 52 5.41 9.75 -4.01
N LYS A 53 4.71 9.27 -2.98
CA LYS A 53 5.13 9.43 -1.58
C LYS A 53 6.12 8.36 -1.12
N LEU A 54 5.92 7.14 -1.59
CA LEU A 54 6.65 5.92 -1.23
C LEU A 54 6.98 5.13 -2.52
N PRO A 55 7.78 5.71 -3.45
CA PRO A 55 8.07 5.09 -4.75
C PRO A 55 8.65 3.68 -4.63
N SER A 56 9.47 3.40 -3.61
CA SER A 56 9.98 2.04 -3.38
C SER A 56 8.85 1.04 -3.09
N TRP A 57 7.83 1.46 -2.34
CA TRP A 57 6.67 0.61 -2.06
C TRP A 57 5.76 0.45 -3.27
N PHE A 58 5.60 1.50 -4.08
CA PHE A 58 4.79 1.43 -5.30
C PHE A 58 5.35 0.43 -6.33
N ASN A 59 6.67 0.42 -6.48
CA ASN A 59 7.38 -0.43 -7.45
C ASN A 59 7.61 -1.87 -6.94
N ALA A 60 7.53 -2.09 -5.63
CA ALA A 60 7.63 -3.42 -5.05
C ALA A 60 6.43 -4.29 -5.41
N LYS A 61 6.69 -5.59 -5.60
CA LYS A 61 5.67 -6.61 -5.78
C LYS A 61 5.25 -7.18 -4.42
N ASN A 62 4.05 -7.74 -4.36
CA ASN A 62 3.54 -8.47 -3.18
C ASN A 62 3.55 -7.62 -1.90
N ILE A 63 3.13 -6.37 -2.01
CA ILE A 63 2.92 -5.50 -0.86
C ILE A 63 1.48 -5.61 -0.37
N TYR A 64 1.34 -5.76 0.95
CA TYR A 64 0.09 -5.50 1.67
C TYR A 64 0.12 -4.07 2.17
N TYR A 65 -0.67 -3.19 1.56
CA TYR A 65 -0.76 -1.81 2.01
C TYR A 65 -1.59 -1.70 3.29
N PRO A 66 -1.17 -0.87 4.25
CA PRO A 66 -1.93 -0.57 5.47
C PRO A 66 -3.21 0.22 5.13
N PRO A 67 -4.03 0.56 6.15
CA PRO A 67 -5.17 1.45 5.94
C PRO A 67 -4.73 2.80 5.34
N LYS A 68 -5.62 3.38 4.53
CA LYS A 68 -5.42 4.69 3.87
C LYS A 68 -4.80 5.77 4.80
N GLY A 69 -5.31 5.89 6.03
CA GLY A 69 -4.84 6.90 6.98
C GLY A 69 -3.35 6.80 7.28
N SER A 70 -2.81 5.58 7.42
CA SER A 70 -1.38 5.36 7.64
C SER A 70 -0.53 5.81 6.45
N ILE A 71 -0.98 5.55 5.22
CA ILE A 71 -0.31 6.04 3.99
C ILE A 71 -0.35 7.58 3.91
N GLU A 72 -1.43 8.20 4.37
CA GLU A 72 -1.56 9.66 4.35
C GLU A 72 -0.71 10.33 5.43
N GLN A 73 -0.56 9.71 6.60
CA GLN A 73 0.15 10.28 7.76
C GLN A 73 1.65 9.98 7.78
N THR A 74 2.10 8.88 7.18
CA THR A 74 3.53 8.51 7.16
C THR A 74 4.41 9.61 6.54
N SER A 75 5.70 9.64 6.87
CA SER A 75 6.66 10.48 6.14
C SER A 75 6.79 10.05 4.67
N SER A 76 7.25 10.95 3.81
CA SER A 76 7.70 10.55 2.46
C SER A 76 9.03 9.80 2.52
N GLU A 77 9.33 9.03 1.48
CA GLU A 77 10.60 8.32 1.34
C GLU A 77 11.81 9.28 1.35
N THR A 78 11.68 10.44 0.70
CA THR A 78 12.71 11.50 0.75
C THR A 78 12.96 11.97 2.19
N ALA A 79 11.90 12.21 2.96
CA ALA A 79 12.04 12.64 4.35
C ALA A 79 12.54 11.52 5.26
N ALA A 80 12.26 10.25 4.94
CA ALA A 80 12.83 9.10 5.64
C ALA A 80 14.34 9.00 5.41
N ASN A 81 14.79 9.13 4.15
CA ASN A 81 16.21 9.11 3.80
C ASN A 81 16.99 10.25 4.46
N TYR A 82 16.41 11.45 4.51
CA TYR A 82 17.01 12.57 5.25
C TYR A 82 17.09 12.29 6.76
N LYS A 83 16.02 11.78 7.39
CA LYS A 83 16.06 11.44 8.82
C LYS A 83 17.12 10.35 9.11
N ALA A 84 17.24 9.37 8.23
CA ALA A 84 18.24 8.31 8.34
C ALA A 84 19.69 8.86 8.29
N SER A 85 19.95 9.94 7.54
CA SER A 85 21.28 10.55 7.50
C SER A 85 21.64 11.36 8.75
N LEU A 86 20.67 11.69 9.61
CA LEU A 86 20.89 12.45 10.85
C LEU A 86 21.35 11.58 12.03
N VAL A 87 21.21 10.26 11.94
CA VAL A 87 21.49 9.33 13.04
C VAL A 87 22.47 8.24 12.60
N SER A 88 23.28 7.75 13.54
CA SER A 88 24.19 6.63 13.32
C SER A 88 24.32 5.79 14.59
N GLY A 89 24.66 4.51 14.44
CA GLY A 89 24.81 3.59 15.56
C GLY A 89 24.14 2.24 15.30
N LYS A 90 24.15 1.37 16.32
CA LYS A 90 23.59 0.01 16.23
C LYS A 90 22.20 -0.14 16.86
N ARG A 91 21.72 0.90 17.55
CA ARG A 91 20.45 0.90 18.28
C ARG A 91 19.75 2.22 18.04
N LEU A 92 18.47 2.14 17.70
CA LEU A 92 17.56 3.27 17.53
C LEU A 92 16.26 2.91 18.25
N LEU A 93 15.61 3.89 18.85
CA LEU A 93 14.31 3.74 19.48
C LEU A 93 13.31 4.66 18.78
N ASP A 94 12.24 4.09 18.26
CA ASP A 94 11.08 4.84 17.76
C ASP A 94 9.98 4.80 18.83
N LEU A 95 9.56 5.97 19.30
CA LEU A 95 8.58 6.11 20.37
C LEU A 95 7.15 6.24 19.87
N THR A 96 6.95 6.40 18.56
CA THR A 96 5.65 6.76 17.98
C THR A 96 5.18 5.79 16.92
N GLY A 97 6.11 5.07 16.26
CA GLY A 97 5.81 4.14 15.18
C GLY A 97 5.39 4.80 13.87
#